data_AF-A0AAD1Q6Y1-F1
#
_entry.id   AF-A0AAD1Q6Y1-F1
#
_cell.length_a   1.000
_cell.length_b   1.000
_cell.length_c   1.000
_cell.angle_alpha   90.00
_cell.angle_beta   90.00
_cell.angle_gamma   90.00
#
_symmetry.space_group_name_H-M   'P 1'
#
loop_
_entity.id
_entity.type
_entity.pdbx_description
1 polymer ?
#
loop_
_entity_poly.entity_id
_entity_poly.type
_entity_poly.pdbx_seq_one_letter_code
_entity_poly.pdbx_strand_id
1 'polypeptide(L)'
;MARVRDLNVPCHVWAANYGCGQIGNRQTDWKPLLATQNKVFKRNLQILQEIDLELSIDFDEQLTPKHTKFWAKFAARVNAGQWKFKNTLVRELEAEGHIIELSEFEKTSLECERLLGEVLDPLAEVPEFTEQLKGTVQKLHHLEQTAKNHLEKATETRDKNQYSYAKFIAAQFLVSRNQYEELKSKRKKTQDELAQQRHYEISYRYGVEVSPELVLRDMAGDYPKLRLHYYLLHPEFVHQRDKHHLQKQLEAGEGKVCLQDIKLLSAQVQVLQLLGVEHLLNPDAEFTLESEEILEFADKVITYSRDMRDYLGISPDSKASPIRICSELQT
;
A
#
# COMPACT_ATOMS: atom_id res chain seq x y z
N MET A 1 1.62 33.27 2.12
CA MET A 1 1.96 33.12 3.55
C MET A 1 2.80 31.87 3.71
N ALA A 2 4.11 32.02 3.91
CA ALA A 2 4.94 30.90 4.35
C ALA A 2 4.50 30.56 5.79
N ARG A 3 4.38 29.27 6.13
CA ARG A 3 4.23 28.87 7.53
C ARG A 3 5.48 29.34 8.26
N VAL A 4 5.36 30.40 9.07
CA VAL A 4 6.41 30.81 10.01
C VAL A 4 6.51 29.65 10.98
N ARG A 5 7.57 28.85 10.85
CA ARG A 5 7.96 27.90 11.88
C ARG A 5 8.94 28.63 12.77
N ASP A 6 8.72 28.57 14.07
CA ASP A 6 9.66 29.08 15.05
C ASP A 6 11.03 28.43 14.79
N LEU A 7 12.07 29.24 14.64
CA LEU A 7 13.37 28.81 14.11
C LEU A 7 14.12 27.80 15.00
N ASN A 8 13.62 27.49 16.20
CA ASN A 8 14.30 26.66 17.21
C ASN A 8 13.36 25.66 17.93
N VAL A 9 12.39 25.07 17.23
CA VAL A 9 11.55 24.01 17.83
C VAL A 9 12.11 22.63 17.49
N PRO A 10 12.40 21.78 18.49
CA PRO A 10 12.81 20.40 18.24
C PRO A 10 11.77 19.65 17.40
N CYS A 11 12.23 19.03 16.31
CA CYS A 11 11.40 18.16 15.48
C CYS A 11 11.58 16.71 15.93
N HIS A 12 10.55 16.14 16.56
CA HIS A 12 10.54 14.72 16.90
C HIS A 12 10.16 13.91 15.66
N VAL A 13 11.06 13.05 15.20
CA VAL A 13 10.88 12.21 14.02
C VAL A 13 11.02 10.75 14.42
N TRP A 14 10.02 9.95 14.06
CA TRP A 14 10.12 8.49 14.09
C TRP A 14 10.24 7.98 12.66
N ALA A 15 11.11 7.00 12.44
CA ALA A 15 11.26 6.33 11.16
C ALA A 15 11.42 4.83 11.35
N ALA A 16 10.64 4.06 10.60
CA ALA A 16 10.81 2.63 10.48
C ALA A 16 12.12 2.29 9.74
N ASN A 17 12.65 1.09 9.99
CA ASN A 17 13.83 0.58 9.26
C ASN A 17 13.58 0.50 7.75
N TYR A 18 12.34 0.19 7.39
CA TYR A 18 11.85 0.12 6.01
C TYR A 18 10.74 1.14 5.80
N GLY A 19 10.79 1.88 4.71
CA GLY A 19 9.80 2.94 4.44
C GLY A 19 8.62 2.46 3.61
N CYS A 20 7.51 3.20 3.71
CA CYS A 20 6.31 2.98 2.92
C CYS A 20 6.42 3.75 1.58
N GLY A 21 6.18 3.08 0.45
CA GLY A 21 6.22 3.72 -0.87
C GLY A 21 7.25 3.16 -1.85
N GLN A 22 7.53 1.85 -1.77
CA GLN A 22 8.24 1.18 -2.85
C GLN A 22 7.41 1.19 -4.14
N ILE A 23 8.09 1.33 -5.27
CA ILE A 23 7.51 1.47 -6.61
C ILE A 23 7.57 0.11 -7.33
N GLY A 24 6.48 -0.25 -8.01
CA GLY A 24 6.37 -1.47 -8.81
C GLY A 24 6.58 -2.72 -7.97
N ASN A 25 7.39 -3.66 -8.47
CA ASN A 25 7.69 -4.93 -7.82
C ASN A 25 8.78 -4.85 -6.73
N ARG A 26 9.03 -3.64 -6.18
CA ARG A 26 9.93 -3.38 -5.02
C ARG A 26 11.42 -3.67 -5.26
N GLN A 27 11.82 -3.92 -6.52
CA GLN A 27 13.19 -4.22 -6.90
C GLN A 27 14.11 -2.98 -6.78
N THR A 28 15.35 -3.20 -6.37
CA THR A 28 16.41 -2.17 -6.28
C THR A 28 17.31 -2.13 -7.54
N ASP A 29 17.08 -3.04 -8.49
CA ASP A 29 17.65 -2.99 -9.84
C ASP A 29 16.55 -2.59 -10.84
N TRP A 30 16.89 -1.69 -11.75
CA TRP A 30 15.96 -1.16 -12.74
C TRP A 30 15.59 -2.15 -13.83
N LYS A 31 16.47 -3.12 -14.14
CA LYS A 31 16.24 -4.14 -15.18
C LYS A 31 15.06 -5.06 -14.85
N PRO A 32 14.99 -5.73 -13.67
CA PRO A 32 13.85 -6.57 -13.33
C PRO A 32 12.56 -5.77 -13.14
N LEU A 33 12.66 -4.52 -12.68
CA LEU A 33 11.51 -3.61 -12.57
C LEU A 33 10.93 -3.28 -13.95
N LEU A 34 11.78 -2.91 -14.91
CA LEU A 34 11.39 -2.66 -16.30
C LEU A 34 10.83 -3.92 -16.98
N ALA A 35 11.50 -5.06 -16.80
CA ALA A 35 11.05 -6.33 -17.37
C ALA A 35 9.65 -6.71 -16.87
N THR A 36 9.36 -6.47 -15.58
CA THR A 36 8.04 -6.73 -14.99
C THR A 36 6.98 -5.78 -15.53
N GLN A 37 7.27 -4.48 -15.62
CA GLN A 37 6.33 -3.51 -16.19
C GLN A 37 5.96 -3.89 -17.64
N ASN A 38 6.96 -4.25 -18.44
CA ASN A 38 6.77 -4.67 -19.83
C ASN A 38 5.97 -5.97 -19.91
N LYS A 39 6.25 -6.96 -19.04
CA LYS A 39 5.53 -8.23 -18.96
C LYS A 39 4.05 -8.02 -18.64
N VAL A 40 3.74 -7.24 -17.59
CA VAL A 40 2.36 -6.98 -17.16
C VAL A 40 1.61 -6.22 -18.24
N PHE A 41 2.22 -5.19 -18.83
CA PHE A 41 1.61 -4.44 -19.92
C PHE A 41 1.35 -5.30 -21.15
N LYS A 42 2.34 -6.11 -21.56
CA LYS A 42 2.20 -7.08 -22.67
C LYS A 42 1.03 -7.99 -22.47
N ARG A 43 0.90 -8.59 -21.29
CA ARG A 43 -0.18 -9.55 -21.04
C ARG A 43 -1.55 -8.87 -21.11
N ASN A 44 -1.69 -7.68 -20.55
CA ASN A 44 -2.94 -6.93 -20.64
C ASN A 44 -3.30 -6.59 -22.10
N LEU A 45 -2.34 -6.15 -22.91
CA LEU A 45 -2.59 -5.88 -24.33
C LEU A 45 -2.98 -7.13 -25.11
N GLN A 46 -2.31 -8.26 -24.87
CA GLN A 46 -2.66 -9.52 -25.51
C GLN A 46 -4.11 -9.92 -25.20
N ILE A 47 -4.53 -9.81 -23.94
CA ILE A 47 -5.93 -10.08 -23.56
C ILE A 47 -6.89 -9.15 -24.31
N LEU A 48 -6.59 -7.86 -24.40
CA LEU A 48 -7.45 -6.92 -25.13
C LEU A 48 -7.51 -7.22 -26.64
N GLN A 49 -6.39 -7.61 -27.26
CA GLN A 49 -6.31 -7.99 -28.68
C GLN A 49 -7.05 -9.30 -28.98
N GLU A 50 -7.03 -10.26 -28.05
CA GLU A 50 -7.79 -11.52 -28.17
C GLU A 50 -9.31 -11.25 -28.18
N ILE A 51 -9.76 -10.17 -27.55
CA ILE A 51 -11.18 -9.81 -27.40
C ILE A 51 -11.64 -8.84 -28.47
N ASP A 52 -10.77 -7.91 -28.86
CA ASP A 52 -11.03 -6.89 -29.86
C ASP A 52 -10.00 -6.99 -30.98
N LEU A 53 -10.33 -7.78 -32.00
CA LEU A 53 -9.48 -8.03 -33.16
C LEU A 53 -9.21 -6.76 -33.99
N GLU A 54 -10.00 -5.69 -33.79
CA GLU A 54 -9.80 -4.39 -34.44
C GLU A 54 -8.78 -3.52 -33.69
N LEU A 55 -8.41 -3.87 -32.45
CA LEU A 55 -7.46 -3.13 -31.64
C LEU A 55 -6.01 -3.39 -32.12
N SER A 56 -5.61 -2.76 -33.22
CA SER A 56 -4.25 -2.84 -33.74
C SER A 56 -3.32 -1.85 -33.02
N ILE A 57 -2.82 -2.23 -31.85
CA ILE A 57 -1.77 -1.48 -31.16
C ILE A 57 -0.43 -2.19 -31.41
N ASP A 58 0.52 -1.48 -32.04
CA ASP A 58 1.88 -1.98 -32.21
C ASP A 58 2.58 -2.00 -30.85
N PHE A 59 2.77 -3.22 -30.35
CA PHE A 59 3.41 -3.49 -29.07
C PHE A 59 4.83 -2.91 -29.02
N ASP A 60 5.62 -3.06 -30.08
CA ASP A 60 7.02 -2.66 -30.11
C ASP A 60 7.16 -1.14 -30.26
N GLU A 61 6.20 -0.48 -30.91
CA GLU A 61 6.14 0.98 -30.97
C GLU A 61 5.76 1.59 -29.61
N GLN A 62 4.76 1.02 -28.93
CA GLN A 62 4.35 1.47 -27.58
C GLN A 62 5.37 1.09 -26.50
N LEU A 63 6.14 0.01 -26.71
CA LEU A 63 7.26 -0.37 -25.85
C LEU A 63 8.52 0.37 -26.19
N THR A 64 8.52 1.65 -25.89
CA THR A 64 9.72 2.46 -26.03
C THR A 64 9.70 3.63 -25.03
N PRO A 65 10.78 4.41 -24.87
CA PRO A 65 12.22 4.16 -24.95
C PRO A 65 12.88 4.74 -23.66
N LYS A 66 14.00 5.48 -23.77
CA LYS A 66 14.81 6.08 -22.67
C LYS A 66 14.02 6.51 -21.42
N HIS A 67 12.84 7.10 -21.55
CA HIS A 67 12.05 7.59 -20.42
C HIS A 67 11.62 6.47 -19.45
N THR A 68 11.10 5.33 -19.94
CA THR A 68 10.70 4.21 -19.06
C THR A 68 11.93 3.62 -18.36
N LYS A 69 13.08 3.59 -19.04
CA LYS A 69 14.36 3.22 -18.43
C LYS A 69 14.80 4.21 -17.35
N PHE A 70 14.64 5.52 -17.57
CA PHE A 70 14.93 6.53 -16.55
C PHE A 70 14.00 6.38 -15.35
N TRP A 71 12.69 6.24 -15.59
CA TRP A 71 11.73 5.94 -14.54
C TRP A 71 12.15 4.70 -13.74
N ALA A 72 12.49 3.59 -14.40
CA ALA A 72 12.90 2.37 -13.72
C ALA A 72 14.16 2.57 -12.88
N LYS A 73 15.12 3.38 -13.33
CA LYS A 73 16.31 3.75 -12.55
C LYS A 73 15.97 4.58 -11.32
N PHE A 74 15.09 5.57 -11.46
CA PHE A 74 14.63 6.38 -10.33
C PHE A 74 13.82 5.53 -9.35
N ALA A 75 12.92 4.67 -9.83
CA ALA A 75 12.15 3.75 -9.03
C ALA A 75 13.05 2.78 -8.24
N ALA A 76 14.05 2.19 -8.90
CA ALA A 76 15.04 1.33 -8.26
C ALA A 76 15.85 2.06 -7.16
N ARG A 77 16.26 3.30 -7.41
CA ARG A 77 16.94 4.15 -6.41
C ARG A 77 16.03 4.45 -5.22
N VAL A 78 14.78 4.81 -5.47
CA VAL A 78 13.77 5.04 -4.41
C VAL A 78 13.61 3.76 -3.58
N ASN A 79 13.39 2.61 -4.23
CA ASN A 79 13.26 1.33 -3.56
C ASN A 79 14.47 1.01 -2.69
N ALA A 80 15.70 1.25 -3.19
CA ALA A 80 16.92 1.04 -2.41
C ALA A 80 17.00 1.93 -1.17
N GLY A 81 16.57 3.19 -1.26
CA GLY A 81 16.42 4.08 -0.11
C GLY A 81 15.36 3.59 0.87
N GLN A 82 14.21 3.12 0.38
CA GLN A 82 13.14 2.58 1.22
C GLN A 82 13.56 1.31 1.98
N TRP A 83 14.46 0.49 1.43
CA TRP A 83 15.02 -0.67 2.13
C TRP A 83 15.92 -0.32 3.31
N LYS A 84 16.44 0.91 3.37
CA LYS A 84 17.27 1.42 4.47
C LYS A 84 16.76 2.81 4.88
N PHE A 85 15.45 2.92 5.07
CA PHE A 85 14.77 4.20 5.17
C PHE A 85 15.27 5.02 6.37
N LYS A 86 15.26 4.44 7.58
CA LYS A 86 15.78 5.09 8.80
C LYS A 86 17.21 5.63 8.59
N ASN A 87 18.10 4.80 8.07
CA ASN A 87 19.52 5.16 7.89
C ASN A 87 19.71 6.24 6.82
N THR A 88 18.92 6.16 5.74
CA THR A 88 18.95 7.16 4.67
C THR A 88 18.42 8.49 5.22
N LEU A 89 17.31 8.49 5.96
CA LEU A 89 16.74 9.69 6.57
C LEU A 89 17.74 10.38 7.51
N VAL A 90 18.35 9.62 8.44
CA VAL A 90 19.34 10.18 9.38
C VAL A 90 20.52 10.80 8.62
N ARG A 91 21.09 10.06 7.64
CA ARG A 91 22.20 10.56 6.83
C ARG A 91 21.88 11.84 6.08
N GLU A 92 20.72 11.91 5.43
CA GLU A 92 20.34 13.11 4.66
C GLU A 92 20.08 14.31 5.60
N LEU A 93 19.50 14.09 6.79
CA LEU A 93 19.31 15.15 7.78
C LEU A 93 20.66 15.67 8.30
N GLU A 94 21.61 14.79 8.59
CA GLU A 94 22.96 15.19 8.99
C GLU A 94 23.68 15.96 7.87
N ALA A 95 23.52 15.53 6.62
CA ALA A 95 24.09 16.20 5.45
C ALA A 95 23.49 17.60 5.21
N GLU A 96 22.24 17.83 5.61
CA GLU A 96 21.61 19.16 5.64
C GLU A 96 22.06 20.02 6.83
N GLY A 97 22.83 19.48 7.76
CA GLY A 97 23.36 20.17 8.94
C GLY A 97 22.45 20.12 10.16
N HIS A 98 21.45 19.22 10.19
CA HIS A 98 20.61 19.03 11.38
C HIS A 98 21.39 18.28 12.48
N ILE A 99 21.15 18.66 13.73
CA ILE A 99 21.68 17.96 14.90
C ILE A 99 20.68 16.87 15.29
N ILE A 100 21.13 15.61 15.27
CA ILE A 100 20.29 14.46 15.61
C ILE A 100 20.49 14.08 17.06
N GLU A 101 19.42 14.12 17.85
CA GLU A 101 19.40 13.57 19.20
C GLU A 101 18.55 12.29 19.23
N LEU A 102 19.14 11.20 19.73
CA LEU A 102 18.44 9.94 19.93
C LEU A 102 17.47 10.03 21.11
N SER A 103 16.31 9.39 20.97
CA SER A 103 15.36 9.25 22.06
C SER A 103 15.95 8.43 23.21
N GLU A 104 15.40 8.59 24.41
CA GLU A 104 15.80 7.78 25.56
C GLU A 104 15.62 6.27 25.31
N PHE A 105 14.57 5.91 24.56
CA PHE A 105 14.34 4.53 24.12
C PHE A 105 15.50 4.00 23.27
N GLU A 106 15.88 4.73 22.22
CA GLU A 106 16.96 4.29 21.32
C GLU A 106 18.31 4.24 22.05
N LYS A 107 18.61 5.24 22.89
CA LYS A 107 19.81 5.27 23.74
C LYS A 107 19.87 4.03 24.66
N THR A 108 18.75 3.69 25.30
CA THR A 108 18.66 2.52 26.21
C THR A 108 18.76 1.20 25.44
N SER A 109 18.16 1.11 24.24
CA SER A 109 18.24 -0.08 23.38
C SER A 109 19.67 -0.37 22.93
N LEU A 110 20.39 0.66 22.45
CA LEU A 110 21.80 0.52 22.04
C LEU A 110 22.70 0.12 23.20
N GLU A 111 22.43 0.64 24.40
CA GLU A 111 23.17 0.28 25.60
C GLU A 111 22.93 -1.18 26.01
N CYS A 112 21.69 -1.68 25.92
CA CYS A 112 21.38 -3.10 26.11
C CYS A 112 22.16 -3.99 25.13
N GLU A 113 22.18 -3.64 23.83
CA GLU A 113 22.91 -4.40 22.81
C GLU A 113 24.41 -4.43 23.09
N ARG A 114 24.99 -3.29 23.47
CA ARG A 114 26.41 -3.19 23.84
C ARG A 114 26.73 -4.08 25.04
N LEU A 115 25.98 -3.95 26.14
CA LEU A 115 26.19 -4.74 27.36
C LEU A 115 26.00 -6.25 27.12
N LEU A 116 25.06 -6.64 26.26
CA LEU A 116 24.88 -8.03 25.88
C LEU A 116 26.11 -8.59 25.15
N GLY A 117 26.71 -7.80 24.25
CA GLY A 117 27.96 -8.16 23.57
C GLY A 117 29.11 -8.39 24.54
N GLU A 118 29.28 -7.50 25.54
CA GLU A 118 30.30 -7.64 26.58
C GLU A 118 30.08 -8.88 27.45
N VAL A 119 28.84 -9.19 27.85
CA VAL A 119 28.52 -10.38 28.66
C VAL A 119 28.78 -11.69 27.90
N LEU A 120 28.63 -11.68 26.57
CA LEU A 120 28.85 -12.85 25.73
C LEU A 120 30.33 -13.04 25.33
N ASP A 121 31.21 -12.06 25.60
CA ASP A 121 32.64 -12.19 25.34
C ASP A 121 33.27 -13.17 26.37
N PRO A 122 33.83 -14.31 25.92
CA PRO A 122 34.46 -15.30 26.80
C PRO A 122 35.60 -14.77 27.67
N LEU A 123 36.16 -13.59 27.34
CA LEU A 123 37.22 -12.94 28.11
C LEU A 123 36.67 -11.98 29.20
N ALA A 124 35.38 -11.69 29.21
CA ALA A 124 34.73 -10.70 30.05
C ALA A 124 33.77 -11.33 31.08
N GLU A 125 34.27 -12.20 31.96
CA GLU A 125 33.49 -12.66 33.11
C GLU A 125 33.52 -11.62 34.24
N VAL A 126 32.69 -10.57 34.12
CA VAL A 126 32.52 -9.56 35.19
C VAL A 126 31.05 -9.50 35.63
N PRO A 127 30.72 -9.91 36.87
CA PRO A 127 29.36 -9.85 37.43
C PRO A 127 28.70 -8.47 37.34
N GLU A 128 29.50 -7.40 37.32
CA GLU A 128 29.06 -6.01 37.19
C GLU A 128 28.29 -5.74 35.89
N PHE A 129 28.79 -6.22 34.73
CA PHE A 129 28.09 -6.04 33.46
C PHE A 129 26.75 -6.79 33.43
N THR A 130 26.67 -7.92 34.13
CA THR A 130 25.42 -8.69 34.24
C THR A 130 24.36 -7.95 35.05
N GLU A 131 24.76 -7.29 36.14
CA GLU A 131 23.84 -6.48 36.95
C GLU A 131 23.40 -5.21 36.23
N GLN A 132 24.33 -4.52 35.56
CA GLN A 132 24.02 -3.37 34.71
C GLN A 132 23.06 -3.74 33.57
N LEU A 133 23.30 -4.85 32.88
CA LEU A 133 22.42 -5.34 31.81
C LEU A 133 21.00 -5.59 32.33
N LYS A 134 20.85 -6.23 33.51
CA LYS A 134 19.53 -6.45 34.13
C LYS A 134 18.80 -5.13 34.38
N GLY A 135 19.47 -4.12 34.92
CA GLY A 135 18.89 -2.79 35.14
C GLY A 135 18.48 -2.10 33.83
N THR A 136 19.34 -2.12 32.82
CA THR A 136 19.05 -1.49 31.51
C THR A 136 17.90 -2.20 30.79
N VAL A 137 17.82 -3.54 30.85
CA VAL A 137 16.69 -4.32 30.31
C VAL A 137 15.38 -3.98 31.01
N GLN A 138 15.38 -3.85 32.34
CA GLN A 138 14.19 -3.42 33.08
C GLN A 138 13.74 -2.01 32.68
N LYS A 139 14.69 -1.08 32.52
CA LYS A 139 14.42 0.28 32.04
C LYS A 139 13.81 0.26 30.64
N LEU A 140 14.39 -0.51 29.71
CA LEU A 140 13.88 -0.66 28.36
C LEU A 140 12.44 -1.19 28.37
N HIS A 141 12.17 -2.24 29.16
CA HIS A 141 10.83 -2.80 29.31
C HIS A 141 9.80 -1.77 29.81
N HIS A 142 10.16 -0.94 30.79
CA HIS A 142 9.27 0.12 31.28
C HIS A 142 8.94 1.15 30.18
N LEU A 143 9.94 1.53 29.37
CA LEU A 143 9.73 2.44 28.22
C LEU A 143 8.81 1.81 27.17
N GLU A 144 8.96 0.50 26.88
CA GLU A 144 8.07 -0.23 25.97
C GLU A 144 6.62 -0.23 26.47
N GLN A 145 6.39 -0.52 27.75
CA GLN A 145 5.04 -0.50 28.33
C GLN A 145 4.43 0.91 28.27
N THR A 146 5.23 1.93 28.55
CA THR A 146 4.80 3.34 28.46
C THR A 146 4.40 3.69 27.03
N ALA A 147 5.22 3.33 26.05
CA ALA A 147 4.94 3.55 24.63
C ALA A 147 3.66 2.82 24.18
N LYS A 148 3.47 1.58 24.63
CA LYS A 148 2.26 0.79 24.35
C LYS A 148 1.00 1.49 24.88
N ASN A 149 1.03 1.94 26.13
CA ASN A 149 -0.09 2.68 26.73
C ASN A 149 -0.43 3.98 25.97
N HIS A 150 0.60 4.70 25.48
CA HIS A 150 0.37 5.88 24.65
C HIS A 150 -0.21 5.53 23.28
N LEU A 151 0.26 4.44 22.67
CA LEU A 151 -0.26 3.96 21.39
C LEU A 151 -1.74 3.55 21.50
N GLU A 152 -2.13 2.89 22.58
CA GLU A 152 -3.52 2.52 22.87
C GLU A 152 -4.40 3.77 22.97
N LYS A 153 -4.01 4.75 23.79
CA LYS A 153 -4.74 6.03 23.91
C LYS A 153 -4.84 6.80 22.60
N ALA A 154 -3.76 6.82 21.81
CA ALA A 154 -3.74 7.46 20.50
C ALA A 154 -4.69 6.75 19.52
N THR A 155 -4.71 5.42 19.55
CA THR A 155 -5.60 4.56 18.74
C THR A 155 -7.06 4.82 19.09
N GLU A 156 -7.43 4.83 20.38
CA GLU A 156 -8.78 5.16 20.81
C GLU A 156 -9.21 6.56 20.36
N THR A 157 -8.31 7.54 20.48
CA THR A 157 -8.58 8.93 20.06
C THR A 157 -8.80 9.00 18.55
N ARG A 158 -7.95 8.33 17.77
CA ARG A 158 -8.08 8.23 16.31
C ARG A 158 -9.42 7.61 15.93
N ASP A 159 -9.78 6.48 16.53
CA ASP A 159 -10.99 5.73 16.15
C ASP A 159 -12.26 6.51 16.51
N LYS A 160 -12.29 7.17 17.67
CA LYS A 160 -13.37 8.10 18.05
C LYS A 160 -13.50 9.26 17.06
N ASN A 161 -12.39 9.86 16.64
CA ASN A 161 -12.39 10.95 15.67
C ASN A 161 -12.84 10.49 14.28
N GLN A 162 -12.36 9.33 13.81
CA GLN A 162 -12.77 8.75 12.52
C GLN A 162 -14.27 8.45 12.51
N TYR A 163 -14.79 7.84 13.58
CA TYR A 163 -16.22 7.55 13.67
C TYR A 163 -17.07 8.82 13.75
N SER A 164 -16.60 9.85 14.47
CA SER A 164 -17.29 11.14 14.53
C SER A 164 -17.33 11.83 13.16
N TYR A 165 -16.24 11.76 12.40
CA TYR A 165 -16.19 12.24 11.02
C TYR A 165 -17.11 11.44 10.09
N ALA A 166 -17.14 10.12 10.24
CA ALA A 166 -18.04 9.24 9.47
C ALA A 166 -19.51 9.57 9.73
N LYS A 167 -19.91 9.75 11.00
CA LYS A 167 -21.24 10.23 11.38
C LYS A 167 -21.57 11.57 10.76
N PHE A 168 -20.62 12.51 10.78
CA PHE A 168 -20.81 13.84 10.23
C PHE A 168 -21.04 13.82 8.71
N ILE A 169 -20.35 12.94 7.97
CA ILE A 169 -20.59 12.72 6.54
C ILE A 169 -21.94 12.07 6.31
N ALA A 170 -22.24 10.96 7.01
CA ALA A 170 -23.47 10.20 6.84
C ALA A 170 -24.74 11.02 7.12
N ALA A 171 -24.67 11.99 8.04
CA ALA A 171 -25.79 12.87 8.35
C ALA A 171 -26.05 13.99 7.32
N GLN A 172 -25.20 14.14 6.30
CA GLN A 172 -25.42 15.16 5.27
C GLN A 172 -26.56 14.75 4.34
N PHE A 173 -27.28 15.74 3.80
CA PHE A 173 -28.28 15.48 2.77
C PHE A 173 -27.60 15.19 1.43
N LEU A 174 -28.27 14.40 0.59
CA LEU A 174 -27.82 14.15 -0.78
C LEU A 174 -28.05 15.38 -1.65
N VAL A 175 -26.96 16.06 -2.03
CA VAL A 175 -26.99 17.18 -2.97
C VAL A 175 -27.31 16.69 -4.39
N SER A 176 -27.84 17.59 -5.22
CA SER A 176 -28.01 17.31 -6.65
C SER A 176 -26.66 17.25 -7.38
N ARG A 177 -26.65 16.64 -8.57
CA ARG A 177 -25.43 16.54 -9.40
C ARG A 177 -24.83 17.92 -9.73
N ASN A 178 -25.65 18.92 -10.02
CA ASN A 178 -25.17 20.27 -10.33
C ASN A 178 -24.48 20.92 -9.12
N GLN A 179 -25.11 20.82 -7.94
CA GLN A 179 -24.53 21.29 -6.69
C GLN A 179 -23.23 20.55 -6.35
N TYR A 180 -23.15 19.25 -6.61
CA TYR A 180 -21.90 18.49 -6.46
C TYR A 180 -20.78 19.03 -7.36
N GLU A 181 -21.05 19.32 -8.64
CA GLU A 181 -20.03 19.87 -9.54
C GLU A 181 -19.59 21.29 -9.13
N GLU A 182 -20.53 22.12 -8.65
CA GLU A 182 -20.23 23.43 -8.06
C GLU A 182 -19.32 23.31 -6.84
N LEU A 183 -19.67 22.41 -5.89
CA LEU A 183 -18.83 22.11 -4.75
C LEU A 183 -17.46 21.66 -5.23
N LYS A 184 -17.37 20.63 -6.07
CA LYS A 184 -16.11 20.08 -6.57
C LYS A 184 -15.19 21.14 -7.16
N SER A 185 -15.72 22.05 -7.98
CA SER A 185 -14.95 23.14 -8.62
C SER A 185 -14.51 24.26 -7.65
N LYS A 186 -15.16 24.41 -6.49
CA LYS A 186 -14.83 25.43 -5.49
C LYS A 186 -13.43 25.24 -4.90
N ARG A 187 -12.60 26.30 -4.94
CA ARG A 187 -11.22 26.28 -4.41
C ARG A 187 -11.13 26.18 -2.89
N LYS A 188 -11.98 26.89 -2.15
CA LYS A 188 -12.01 26.90 -0.68
C LYS A 188 -13.36 26.39 -0.20
N LYS A 189 -13.37 25.29 0.55
CA LYS A 189 -14.56 24.63 1.05
C LYS A 189 -14.65 24.73 2.57
N THR A 190 -15.86 24.87 3.10
CA THR A 190 -16.11 24.67 4.53
C THR A 190 -16.11 23.18 4.89
N GLN A 191 -16.15 22.86 6.18
CA GLN A 191 -16.22 21.47 6.64
C GLN A 191 -17.54 20.80 6.19
N ASP A 192 -18.66 21.52 6.25
CA ASP A 192 -19.96 21.03 5.74
C ASP A 192 -19.93 20.78 4.24
N GLU A 193 -19.34 21.70 3.46
CA GLU A 193 -19.21 21.56 2.00
C GLU A 193 -18.36 20.34 1.60
N LEU A 194 -17.27 20.09 2.35
CA LEU A 194 -16.46 18.89 2.16
C LEU A 194 -17.24 17.62 2.51
N ALA A 195 -18.00 17.64 3.61
CA ALA A 195 -18.81 16.49 4.00
C ALA A 195 -19.95 16.21 3.02
N GLN A 196 -20.62 17.24 2.49
CA GLN A 196 -21.67 17.09 1.47
C GLN A 196 -21.10 16.53 0.17
N GLN A 197 -19.95 17.06 -0.29
CA GLN A 197 -19.26 16.50 -1.45
C GLN A 197 -18.92 15.02 -1.21
N ARG A 198 -18.39 14.69 -0.03
CA ARG A 198 -18.00 13.33 0.31
C ARG A 198 -19.19 12.38 0.42
N HIS A 199 -20.28 12.83 1.02
CA HIS A 199 -21.53 12.09 1.11
C HIS A 199 -22.07 11.75 -0.29
N TYR A 200 -22.10 12.73 -1.20
CA TYR A 200 -22.49 12.50 -2.59
C TYR A 200 -21.58 11.49 -3.30
N GLU A 201 -20.25 11.61 -3.13
CA GLU A 201 -19.30 10.68 -3.74
C GLU A 201 -19.51 9.23 -3.29
N ILE A 202 -19.78 9.02 -2.00
CA ILE A 202 -20.03 7.69 -1.44
C ILE A 202 -21.39 7.18 -1.92
N SER A 203 -22.45 7.98 -1.82
CA SER A 203 -23.79 7.61 -2.31
C SER A 203 -23.77 7.22 -3.79
N TYR A 204 -23.13 8.02 -4.65
CA TYR A 204 -23.01 7.73 -6.07
C TYR A 204 -22.18 6.48 -6.37
N ARG A 205 -21.10 6.26 -5.61
CA ARG A 205 -20.15 5.16 -5.81
C ARG A 205 -20.74 3.80 -5.42
N TYR A 206 -21.43 3.73 -4.29
CA TYR A 206 -21.96 2.48 -3.74
C TYR A 206 -23.44 2.26 -4.09
N GLY A 207 -24.19 3.31 -4.46
CA GLY A 207 -25.59 3.20 -4.84
C GLY A 207 -26.54 2.85 -3.69
N VAL A 208 -26.08 2.93 -2.44
CA VAL A 208 -26.86 2.62 -1.23
C VAL A 208 -26.85 3.82 -0.28
N GLU A 209 -27.66 3.76 0.78
CA GLU A 209 -27.68 4.76 1.84
C GLU A 209 -26.30 4.90 2.51
N VAL A 210 -25.89 6.14 2.76
CA VAL A 210 -24.59 6.44 3.35
C VAL A 210 -24.67 6.31 4.87
N SER A 211 -24.24 5.16 5.39
CA SER A 211 -24.09 4.96 6.84
C SER A 211 -22.68 5.33 7.33
N PRO A 212 -22.50 5.63 8.63
CA PRO A 212 -21.16 5.81 9.21
C PRO A 212 -20.24 4.61 8.95
N GLU A 213 -20.77 3.39 8.99
CA GLU A 213 -20.02 2.16 8.75
C GLU A 213 -19.55 2.09 7.29
N LEU A 214 -20.38 2.50 6.32
CA LEU A 214 -19.99 2.56 4.91
C LEU A 214 -18.89 3.62 4.69
N VAL A 215 -18.97 4.76 5.36
CA VAL A 215 -17.93 5.81 5.28
C VAL A 215 -16.59 5.29 5.80
N LEU A 216 -16.59 4.56 6.92
CA LEU A 216 -15.37 3.95 7.46
C LEU A 216 -14.77 2.92 6.50
N ARG A 217 -15.60 2.07 5.89
CA ARG A 217 -15.17 1.09 4.88
C ARG A 217 -14.61 1.76 3.62
N ASP A 218 -15.22 2.86 3.17
CA ASP A 218 -14.69 3.62 2.05
C ASP A 218 -13.32 4.25 2.38
N MET A 219 -13.16 4.78 3.59
CA MET A 219 -11.88 5.30 4.09
C MET A 219 -10.81 4.22 4.22
N ALA A 220 -11.21 2.99 4.53
CA ALA A 220 -10.33 1.82 4.59
C ALA A 220 -9.89 1.31 3.20
N GLY A 221 -10.50 1.82 2.11
CA GLY A 221 -10.15 1.44 0.74
C GLY A 221 -10.87 0.19 0.23
N ASP A 222 -12.08 -0.10 0.73
CA ASP A 222 -12.86 -1.27 0.31
C ASP A 222 -13.35 -1.18 -1.15
N TYR A 223 -13.66 0.02 -1.66
CA TYR A 223 -14.25 0.14 -3.00
C TYR A 223 -13.38 -0.43 -4.14
N PRO A 224 -12.07 -0.16 -4.23
CA PRO A 224 -11.22 -0.83 -5.19
C PRO A 224 -11.32 -2.37 -5.15
N LYS A 225 -11.45 -2.96 -3.95
CA LYS A 225 -11.60 -4.41 -3.76
C LYS A 225 -12.95 -4.90 -4.28
N LEU A 226 -14.03 -4.23 -3.91
CA LEU A 226 -15.38 -4.52 -4.40
C LEU A 226 -15.48 -4.41 -5.93
N ARG A 227 -14.86 -3.38 -6.51
CA ARG A 227 -14.82 -3.19 -7.96
C ARG A 227 -14.02 -4.30 -8.65
N LEU A 228 -12.90 -4.73 -8.07
CA LEU A 228 -12.12 -5.84 -8.61
C LEU A 228 -12.90 -7.16 -8.51
N HIS A 229 -13.62 -7.39 -7.42
CA HIS A 229 -14.52 -8.53 -7.28
C HIS A 229 -15.66 -8.50 -8.31
N TYR A 230 -16.28 -7.34 -8.54
CA TYR A 230 -17.27 -7.17 -9.59
C TYR A 230 -16.71 -7.54 -10.98
N TYR A 231 -15.50 -7.11 -11.29
CA TYR A 231 -14.82 -7.50 -12.53
C TYR A 231 -14.43 -8.98 -12.59
N LEU A 232 -14.17 -9.62 -11.45
CA LEU A 232 -13.95 -11.06 -11.39
C LEU A 232 -15.21 -11.83 -11.78
N LEU A 233 -16.38 -11.38 -11.31
CA LEU A 233 -17.68 -11.97 -11.65
C LEU A 233 -18.16 -11.61 -13.06
N HIS A 234 -17.71 -10.46 -13.59
CA HIS A 234 -18.11 -9.93 -14.90
C HIS A 234 -16.90 -9.47 -15.73
N PRO A 235 -16.08 -10.40 -16.26
CA PRO A 235 -14.85 -10.08 -16.96
C PRO A 235 -15.04 -9.19 -18.20
N GLU A 236 -16.19 -9.27 -18.87
CA GLU A 236 -16.53 -8.43 -20.02
C GLU A 236 -16.44 -6.93 -19.71
N PHE A 237 -16.77 -6.52 -18.48
CA PHE A 237 -16.72 -5.12 -18.08
C PHE A 237 -15.31 -4.63 -17.78
N VAL A 238 -14.40 -5.50 -17.33
CA VAL A 238 -12.99 -5.09 -17.16
C VAL A 238 -12.34 -4.85 -18.52
N HIS A 239 -12.66 -5.67 -19.51
CA HIS A 239 -12.15 -5.52 -20.87
C HIS A 239 -12.59 -4.20 -21.51
N GLN A 240 -13.89 -3.86 -21.39
CA GLN A 240 -14.41 -2.58 -21.88
C GLN A 240 -13.75 -1.38 -21.18
N ARG A 241 -13.59 -1.47 -19.85
CA ARG A 241 -12.94 -0.43 -19.04
C ARG A 241 -11.48 -0.23 -19.44
N ASP A 242 -10.74 -1.32 -19.62
CA ASP A 242 -9.33 -1.31 -20.01
C ASP A 242 -9.15 -0.78 -21.44
N LYS A 243 -9.99 -1.20 -22.39
CA LYS A 243 -10.01 -0.67 -23.76
C LYS A 243 -10.24 0.84 -23.77
N HIS A 244 -11.28 1.32 -23.08
CA HIS A 244 -11.58 2.75 -22.98
C HIS A 244 -10.45 3.55 -22.31
N HIS A 245 -9.85 2.98 -21.26
CA HIS A 245 -8.72 3.61 -20.59
C HIS A 245 -7.52 3.74 -21.52
N LEU A 246 -7.20 2.70 -22.28
CA LEU A 246 -6.09 2.68 -23.23
C LEU A 246 -6.32 3.64 -24.40
N GLN A 247 -7.52 3.65 -24.99
CA GLN A 247 -7.88 4.57 -26.07
C GLN A 247 -7.72 6.03 -25.64
N LYS A 248 -8.22 6.39 -24.45
CA LYS A 248 -8.04 7.74 -23.91
C LYS A 248 -6.58 8.13 -23.71
N GLN A 249 -5.72 7.20 -23.30
CA GLN A 249 -4.29 7.47 -23.14
C GLN A 249 -3.60 7.66 -24.49
N LEU A 250 -3.98 6.87 -25.50
CA LEU A 250 -3.48 7.04 -26.87
C LEU A 250 -3.93 8.37 -27.46
N GLU A 251 -5.20 8.75 -27.31
CA GLU A 251 -5.73 10.03 -27.77
C GLU A 251 -5.01 11.22 -27.10
N ALA A 252 -4.83 11.17 -25.78
CA ALA A 252 -4.14 12.22 -25.03
C ALA A 252 -2.63 12.30 -25.34
N GLY A 253 -2.02 11.17 -25.72
CA GLY A 253 -0.59 11.06 -26.01
C GLY A 253 -0.24 11.06 -27.50
N GLU A 254 -1.17 11.49 -28.37
CA GLU A 254 -0.97 11.55 -29.83
C GLU A 254 -0.47 10.21 -30.43
N GLY A 255 -1.10 9.11 -30.01
CA GLY A 255 -0.76 7.75 -30.42
C GLY A 255 0.35 7.09 -29.61
N LYS A 256 0.91 7.76 -28.59
CA LYS A 256 1.92 7.20 -27.68
C LYS A 256 1.38 7.06 -26.27
N VAL A 257 1.79 6.02 -25.57
CA VAL A 257 1.43 5.83 -24.17
C VAL A 257 2.61 5.85 -23.22
N CYS A 258 2.36 6.36 -22.01
CA CYS A 258 3.27 6.25 -20.89
C CYS A 258 2.95 4.99 -20.09
N LEU A 259 3.74 3.93 -20.27
CA LEU A 259 3.50 2.62 -19.64
C LEU A 259 3.33 2.67 -18.12
N GLN A 260 3.92 3.67 -17.47
CA GLN A 260 3.92 3.82 -16.02
C GLN A 260 2.60 4.39 -15.48
N ASP A 261 1.87 5.14 -16.33
CA ASP A 261 0.60 5.78 -15.97
C ASP A 261 -0.62 4.94 -16.37
N ILE A 262 -0.41 3.93 -17.23
CA ILE A 262 -1.45 3.00 -17.64
C ILE A 262 -1.79 2.03 -16.49
N LYS A 263 -3.08 1.94 -16.17
CA LYS A 263 -3.62 1.02 -15.16
C LYS A 263 -4.66 0.08 -15.76
N LEU A 264 -4.21 -1.07 -16.24
CA LEU A 264 -5.05 -2.15 -16.77
C LEU A 264 -5.26 -3.21 -15.70
N LEU A 265 -6.45 -3.81 -15.68
CA LEU A 265 -6.89 -4.79 -14.69
C LEU A 265 -7.18 -6.17 -15.30
N SER A 266 -7.26 -6.29 -16.63
CA SER A 266 -7.65 -7.53 -17.31
C SER A 266 -6.74 -8.71 -16.95
N ALA A 267 -5.42 -8.51 -16.95
CA ALA A 267 -4.48 -9.54 -16.53
C ALA A 267 -4.57 -9.86 -15.04
N GLN A 268 -4.85 -8.85 -14.19
CA GLN A 268 -5.05 -9.05 -12.76
C GLN A 268 -6.28 -9.93 -12.50
N VAL A 269 -7.39 -9.64 -13.17
CA VAL A 269 -8.63 -10.42 -13.10
C VAL A 269 -8.38 -11.85 -13.59
N GLN A 270 -7.71 -12.03 -14.73
CA GLN A 270 -7.40 -13.35 -15.24
C GLN A 270 -6.54 -14.18 -14.27
N VAL A 271 -5.55 -13.56 -13.60
CA VAL A 271 -4.77 -14.24 -12.55
C VAL A 271 -5.66 -14.69 -11.39
N LEU A 272 -6.59 -13.84 -10.93
CA LEU A 272 -7.53 -14.20 -9.86
C LEU A 272 -8.48 -15.34 -10.26
N GLN A 273 -8.89 -15.40 -11.52
CA GLN A 273 -9.67 -16.51 -12.07
C GLN A 273 -8.87 -17.82 -12.08
N LEU A 274 -7.62 -17.78 -12.54
CA LEU A 274 -6.74 -18.96 -12.55
C LEU A 274 -6.44 -19.50 -11.14
N LEU A 275 -6.44 -18.61 -10.15
CA LEU A 275 -6.32 -18.97 -8.74
C LEU A 275 -7.62 -19.55 -8.14
N GLY A 276 -8.77 -19.42 -8.81
CA GLY A 276 -10.06 -19.89 -8.29
C GLY A 276 -10.62 -19.05 -7.13
N VAL A 277 -10.25 -17.76 -7.06
CA VAL A 277 -10.66 -16.86 -5.95
C VAL A 277 -12.18 -16.73 -5.85
N GLU A 278 -12.91 -16.91 -6.96
CA GLU A 278 -14.37 -16.88 -6.99
C GLU A 278 -15.02 -17.87 -6.01
N HIS A 279 -14.44 -19.06 -5.83
CA HIS A 279 -14.94 -20.07 -4.91
C HIS A 279 -14.69 -19.68 -3.44
N LEU A 280 -13.56 -19.02 -3.18
CA LEU A 280 -13.17 -18.58 -1.83
C LEU A 280 -14.01 -17.40 -1.31
N LEU A 281 -14.71 -16.70 -2.20
CA LEU A 281 -15.55 -15.55 -1.86
C LEU A 281 -17.03 -15.91 -1.69
N ASN A 282 -17.37 -17.20 -1.70
CA ASN A 282 -18.73 -17.65 -1.43
C ASN A 282 -19.09 -17.38 0.05
N PRO A 283 -20.09 -16.53 0.36
CA PRO A 283 -20.45 -16.19 1.74
C PRO A 283 -20.99 -17.38 2.53
N ASP A 284 -21.49 -18.41 1.86
CA ASP A 284 -22.05 -19.61 2.49
C ASP A 284 -21.02 -20.73 2.67
N ALA A 285 -19.78 -20.55 2.20
CA ALA A 285 -18.72 -21.54 2.31
C ALA A 285 -17.90 -21.35 3.59
N GLU A 286 -17.73 -22.45 4.34
CA GLU A 286 -16.81 -22.50 5.47
C GLU A 286 -15.56 -23.27 5.08
N PHE A 287 -14.39 -22.63 5.21
CA PHE A 287 -13.11 -23.24 4.92
C PHE A 287 -12.33 -23.52 6.19
N THR A 288 -11.65 -24.67 6.23
CA THR A 288 -10.76 -25.06 7.31
C THR A 288 -9.33 -25.15 6.80
N LEU A 289 -8.39 -25.44 7.70
CA LEU A 289 -6.98 -25.65 7.34
C LEU A 289 -6.75 -26.82 6.38
N GLU A 290 -7.68 -27.78 6.35
CA GLU A 290 -7.59 -29.02 5.57
C GLU A 290 -8.46 -29.00 4.31
N SER A 291 -9.19 -27.91 4.06
CA SER A 291 -10.00 -27.74 2.85
C SER A 291 -9.12 -27.81 1.61
N GLU A 292 -9.48 -28.69 0.66
CA GLU A 292 -8.73 -28.93 -0.56
C GLU A 292 -8.54 -27.64 -1.36
N GLU A 293 -9.55 -26.77 -1.38
CA GLU A 293 -9.53 -25.46 -2.04
C GLU A 293 -8.47 -24.54 -1.44
N ILE A 294 -8.30 -24.55 -0.12
CA ILE A 294 -7.31 -23.72 0.58
C ILE A 294 -5.90 -24.25 0.33
N LEU A 295 -5.72 -25.56 0.30
CA LEU A 295 -4.45 -26.21 0.00
C LEU A 295 -4.03 -25.96 -1.45
N GLU A 296 -4.93 -26.18 -2.40
CA GLU A 296 -4.69 -25.93 -3.83
C GLU A 296 -4.39 -24.45 -4.08
N PHE A 297 -5.15 -23.56 -3.46
CA PHE A 297 -4.93 -22.12 -3.55
C PHE A 297 -3.53 -21.74 -3.06
N ALA A 298 -3.15 -22.20 -1.87
CA ALA A 298 -1.84 -21.90 -1.29
C ALA A 298 -0.70 -22.47 -2.15
N ASP A 299 -0.85 -23.68 -2.69
CA ASP A 299 0.12 -24.30 -3.59
C ASP A 299 0.31 -23.47 -4.87
N LYS A 300 -0.77 -23.03 -5.52
CA LYS A 300 -0.69 -22.14 -6.69
C LYS A 300 0.01 -20.83 -6.34
N VAL A 301 -0.33 -20.19 -5.23
CA VAL A 301 0.26 -18.91 -4.82
C VAL A 301 1.77 -19.04 -4.55
N ILE A 302 2.21 -20.13 -3.91
CA ILE A 302 3.63 -20.38 -3.66
C ILE A 302 4.36 -20.71 -4.97
N THR A 303 3.82 -21.64 -5.76
CA THR A 303 4.39 -22.09 -7.04
C THR A 303 4.58 -20.93 -8.00
N TYR A 304 3.59 -20.04 -8.11
CA TYR A 304 3.60 -18.87 -8.99
C TYR A 304 3.91 -17.55 -8.25
N SER A 305 4.65 -17.61 -7.13
CA SER A 305 4.95 -16.44 -6.28
C SER A 305 5.53 -15.23 -7.02
N ARG A 306 6.30 -15.46 -8.10
CA ARG A 306 6.80 -14.37 -8.96
C ARG A 306 5.66 -13.64 -9.68
N ASP A 307 4.71 -14.38 -10.23
CA ASP A 307 3.52 -13.82 -10.89
C ASP A 307 2.58 -13.16 -9.88
N MET A 308 2.46 -13.71 -8.67
CA MET A 308 1.70 -13.08 -7.57
C MET A 308 2.25 -11.69 -7.25
N ARG A 309 3.58 -11.56 -7.19
CA ARG A 309 4.22 -10.26 -6.98
C ARG A 309 4.05 -9.32 -8.16
N ASP A 310 4.19 -9.83 -9.38
CA ASP A 310 4.17 -9.02 -10.59
C ASP A 310 2.76 -8.49 -10.91
N TYR A 311 1.72 -9.30 -10.74
CA TYR A 311 0.33 -8.95 -11.10
C TYR A 311 -0.52 -8.50 -9.91
N LEU A 312 -0.31 -9.05 -8.70
CA LEU A 312 -1.12 -8.73 -7.52
C LEU A 312 -0.36 -7.86 -6.50
N GLY A 313 0.96 -7.72 -6.63
CA GLY A 313 1.79 -6.99 -5.65
C GLY A 313 2.00 -7.75 -4.34
N ILE A 314 1.66 -9.05 -4.30
CA ILE A 314 1.69 -9.91 -3.12
C ILE A 314 2.96 -10.76 -3.16
N SER A 315 3.67 -10.83 -2.03
CA SER A 315 4.86 -11.68 -1.88
C SER A 315 4.59 -12.69 -0.78
N PRO A 316 4.09 -13.89 -1.12
CA PRO A 316 3.64 -14.85 -0.11
C PRO A 316 4.82 -15.36 0.72
N ASP A 317 4.59 -15.55 2.02
CA ASP A 317 5.52 -16.26 2.89
C ASP A 317 5.35 -17.76 2.71
N SER A 318 6.35 -18.42 2.12
CA SER A 318 6.31 -19.87 1.89
C SER A 318 6.30 -20.72 3.18
N LYS A 319 6.55 -20.11 4.33
CA LYS A 319 6.47 -20.76 5.64
C LYS A 319 5.13 -20.51 6.34
N ALA A 320 4.28 -19.63 5.81
CA ALA A 320 2.97 -19.39 6.37
C ALA A 320 2.04 -20.59 6.16
N SER A 321 1.11 -20.79 7.09
CA SER A 321 0.05 -21.79 6.92
C SER A 321 -0.84 -21.45 5.71
N PRO A 322 -1.42 -22.44 5.01
CA PRO A 322 -2.30 -22.22 3.85
C PRO A 322 -3.41 -21.19 4.08
N ILE A 323 -4.09 -21.23 5.23
CA ILE A 323 -5.14 -20.26 5.58
C ILE A 323 -4.61 -18.84 5.73
N ARG A 324 -3.37 -18.69 6.20
CA ARG A 324 -2.70 -17.39 6.36
C ARG A 324 -2.35 -16.82 4.99
N ILE A 325 -1.86 -17.65 4.07
CA ILE A 325 -1.61 -17.26 2.68
C ILE A 325 -2.91 -16.75 2.03
N CYS A 326 -4.04 -17.41 2.27
CA CYS A 326 -5.34 -16.93 1.78
C CYS A 326 -5.72 -15.57 2.39
N SER A 327 -5.49 -15.37 3.69
CA SER A 327 -5.79 -14.10 4.37
C SER A 327 -4.94 -12.92 3.87
N GLU A 328 -3.74 -13.18 3.33
CA GLU A 328 -2.85 -12.14 2.78
C GLU A 328 -3.38 -11.51 1.48
N LEU A 329 -4.39 -12.11 0.83
CA LEU A 329 -5.09 -11.46 -0.30
C LEU A 329 -6.23 -10.54 0.13
N GLN A 330 -6.64 -10.57 1.39
CA GLN A 330 -7.69 -9.68 1.90
C GLN A 330 -7.18 -8.26 2.17
N THR A 331 -5.86 -8.06 2.26
CA THR A 331 -5.20 -6.74 2.44
C THR A 331 -5.04 -6.04 1.11
#